data_AF-A0A0C2Z5A9-F1
#
_entry.id   AF-A0A0C2Z5A9-F1
#
_cell.length_a   1.000
_cell.length_b   1.000
_cell.length_c   1.000
_cell.angle_alpha   90.00
_cell.angle_beta   90.00
_cell.angle_gamma   90.00
#
_symmetry.space_group_name_H-M   'P 1'
#
loop_
_entity.id
_entity.type
_entity.pdbx_description
1 polymer ?
#
loop_
_entity_poly.entity_id
_entity_poly.type
_entity_poly.pdbx_seq_one_letter_code
_entity_poly.pdbx_strand_id
1 'polypeptide(L)'
;MFASCEPGTWEGEDDLELHEKSGELIALLRLLHDPPAPPIQLPAETKLQPVLYDPSTVIPLPLLLSLLFRLADKFALVDSVTSALRVHLLAHAPAHPLEVYGYATLHEMEWEASAASQYVLPMASYRFEEIKAIPGVVAYHKLIRLQDFRVKALRDLLLGEDIFPHGYGECTSHREKTIAGWDRQRKALMGRIETGENCCSCVFSFK
;
A
#
# COMPACT_ATOMS: atom_id res chain seq x y z
N MET A 1 -9.28 40.12 5.40
CA MET A 1 -10.16 41.11 6.05
C MET A 1 -11.41 40.37 6.48
N PHE A 2 -11.57 40.11 7.77
CA PHE A 2 -12.78 39.50 8.31
C PHE A 2 -13.72 40.64 8.70
N ALA A 3 -14.85 40.76 8.00
CA ALA A 3 -15.84 41.79 8.23
C ALA A 3 -16.45 41.61 9.63
N SER A 4 -16.41 42.68 10.41
CA SER A 4 -16.96 42.76 11.77
C SER A 4 -18.49 42.76 11.71
N CYS A 5 -19.11 41.97 12.59
CA CYS A 5 -20.56 41.88 12.72
C CYS A 5 -21.18 43.22 13.15
N GLU A 6 -22.22 43.66 12.43
CA GLU A 6 -23.08 44.76 12.87
C GLU A 6 -24.04 44.27 13.98
N PRO A 7 -24.28 45.05 15.05
CA PRO A 7 -25.19 44.67 16.10
C PRO A 7 -26.62 45.10 15.71
N GLY A 8 -27.36 44.20 15.05
CA GLY A 8 -28.77 44.41 14.73
C GLY A 8 -29.56 43.11 14.82
N THR A 9 -30.38 42.99 15.87
CA THR A 9 -31.57 42.10 15.98
C THR A 9 -31.42 40.65 15.48
N TRP A 10 -30.97 39.77 16.39
CA TRP A 10 -31.00 38.31 16.21
C TRP A 10 -32.27 37.76 16.89
N GLU A 11 -33.44 38.04 16.31
CA GLU A 11 -34.67 37.31 16.64
C GLU A 11 -34.99 36.37 15.48
N GLY A 12 -34.22 35.30 15.43
CA GLY A 12 -34.33 34.17 14.53
C GLY A 12 -33.25 33.20 14.95
N GLU A 13 -33.64 32.06 15.54
CA GLU A 13 -32.71 30.93 15.64
C GLU A 13 -32.37 30.54 14.20
N ASP A 14 -31.20 30.96 13.73
CA ASP A 14 -30.64 30.48 12.48
C ASP A 14 -30.30 28.99 12.69
N ASP A 15 -31.30 28.14 12.47
CA ASP A 15 -31.15 26.70 12.54
C ASP A 15 -30.19 26.24 11.44
N LEU A 16 -28.98 25.83 11.86
CA LEU A 16 -28.00 25.23 10.98
C LEU A 16 -28.44 23.79 10.65
N GLU A 17 -29.11 23.60 9.52
CA GLU A 17 -29.42 22.28 9.00
C GLU A 17 -28.16 21.59 8.46
N LEU A 18 -27.56 20.72 9.28
CA LEU A 18 -26.48 19.84 8.87
C LEU A 18 -27.03 18.54 8.28
N HIS A 19 -26.52 18.14 7.12
CA HIS A 19 -26.91 16.89 6.46
C HIS A 19 -26.32 15.66 7.18
N GLU A 20 -25.23 15.85 7.91
CA GLU A 20 -24.47 14.83 8.59
C GLU A 20 -25.21 14.28 9.81
N LYS A 21 -25.12 12.97 10.00
CA LYS A 21 -25.59 12.36 11.24
C LYS A 21 -24.68 12.77 12.40
N SER A 22 -25.22 12.77 13.61
CA SER A 22 -24.47 13.07 14.84
C SER A 22 -23.15 12.30 14.96
N GLY A 23 -23.14 11.00 14.60
CA GLY A 23 -21.91 10.20 14.62
C GLY A 23 -20.84 10.65 13.62
N GLU A 24 -21.24 11.17 12.46
CA GLU A 24 -20.30 11.70 11.45
C GLU A 24 -19.70 13.02 11.92
N LEU A 25 -20.50 13.89 12.54
CA LEU A 25 -20.04 15.14 13.14
C LEU A 25 -19.08 14.88 14.31
N ILE A 26 -19.36 13.89 15.15
CA ILE A 26 -18.43 13.48 16.22
C ILE A 26 -17.10 13.00 15.64
N ALA A 27 -17.14 12.19 14.58
CA ALA A 27 -15.92 11.72 13.92
C ALA A 27 -15.13 12.90 13.29
N LEU A 28 -15.82 13.84 12.65
CA LEU A 28 -15.22 15.04 12.08
C LEU A 28 -14.55 15.90 13.17
N LEU A 29 -15.26 16.17 14.27
CA LEU A 29 -14.72 16.94 15.39
C LEU A 29 -13.50 16.24 16.00
N ARG A 30 -13.51 14.91 16.11
CA ARG A 30 -12.33 14.15 16.53
C ARG A 30 -11.17 14.30 15.57
N LEU A 31 -11.39 14.19 14.26
CA LEU A 31 -10.34 14.40 13.25
C LEU A 31 -9.72 15.81 13.32
N LEU A 32 -10.54 16.82 13.64
CA LEU A 32 -10.10 18.21 13.74
C LEU A 32 -9.34 18.51 15.04
N HIS A 33 -9.80 17.99 16.18
CA HIS A 33 -9.23 18.30 17.48
C HIS A 33 -8.13 17.33 17.93
N ASP A 34 -8.25 16.06 17.56
CA ASP A 34 -7.35 14.97 17.96
C ASP A 34 -7.09 14.04 16.75
N PRO A 35 -6.28 14.50 15.78
CA PRO A 35 -6.02 13.73 14.57
C PRO A 35 -5.35 12.39 14.91
N PRO A 36 -5.66 11.32 14.18
CA PRO A 36 -5.17 9.99 14.50
C PRO A 36 -3.65 9.95 14.42
N ALA A 37 -3.02 9.40 15.47
CA ALA A 37 -1.60 9.12 15.49
C ALA A 37 -1.27 8.02 14.46
N PRO A 38 -0.09 8.05 13.82
CA PRO A 38 0.31 7.00 12.89
C PRO A 38 0.36 5.64 13.58
N PRO A 39 0.04 4.54 12.86
CA PRO A 39 0.04 3.20 13.42
C PRO A 39 1.44 2.78 13.87
N ILE A 40 1.51 2.01 14.96
CA ILE A 40 2.78 1.58 15.54
C ILE A 40 3.33 0.41 14.73
N GLN A 41 4.56 0.54 14.25
CA GLN A 41 5.26 -0.53 13.54
C GLN A 41 5.77 -1.59 14.52
N LEU A 42 5.51 -2.85 14.21
CA LEU A 42 6.09 -3.97 14.92
C LEU A 42 7.57 -4.13 14.52
N PRO A 43 8.44 -4.56 15.45
CA PRO A 43 9.86 -4.76 15.14
C PRO A 43 10.01 -5.84 14.08
N ALA A 44 10.61 -5.48 12.94
CA ALA A 44 10.98 -6.43 11.90
C ALA A 44 12.31 -7.11 12.26
N GLU A 45 12.37 -8.43 12.20
CA GLU A 45 13.60 -9.19 12.49
C GLU A 45 14.65 -8.99 11.39
N THR A 46 14.21 -8.71 10.16
CA THR A 46 15.07 -8.50 9.00
C THR A 46 14.55 -7.37 8.13
N LYS A 47 15.47 -6.68 7.42
CA LYS A 47 15.14 -5.60 6.46
C LYS A 47 14.30 -6.06 5.26
N LEU A 48 14.09 -7.36 5.12
CA LEU A 48 13.41 -7.98 3.99
C LEU A 48 11.97 -8.40 4.32
N GLN A 49 11.59 -8.36 5.60
CA GLN A 49 10.22 -8.63 6.00
C GLN A 49 9.31 -7.44 5.66
N PRO A 50 8.07 -7.71 5.25
CA PRO A 50 7.08 -6.64 5.08
C PRO A 50 6.89 -5.92 6.41
N VAL A 51 6.71 -4.59 6.35
CA VAL A 51 6.39 -3.79 7.52
C VAL A 51 5.02 -4.22 8.05
N LEU A 52 4.99 -4.67 9.30
CA LEU A 52 3.77 -5.03 10.01
C LEU A 52 3.45 -3.96 11.04
N TYR A 53 2.16 -3.73 11.26
CA TYR A 53 1.66 -2.76 12.22
C TYR A 53 0.88 -3.46 13.33
N ASP A 54 0.88 -2.87 14.52
CA ASP A 54 0.05 -3.34 15.63
C ASP A 54 -1.43 -3.13 15.28
N PRO A 55 -2.23 -4.21 15.17
CA PRO A 55 -3.63 -4.12 14.75
C PRO A 55 -4.50 -3.30 15.72
N SER A 56 -4.09 -3.15 16.98
CA SER A 56 -4.82 -2.33 17.95
C SER A 56 -4.69 -0.83 17.71
N THR A 57 -3.66 -0.42 16.95
CA THR A 57 -3.36 0.98 16.63
C THR A 57 -3.83 1.39 15.24
N VAL A 58 -4.19 0.42 14.41
CA VAL A 58 -4.63 0.66 13.03
C VAL A 58 -6.14 0.89 13.01
N ILE A 59 -6.57 2.01 12.42
CA ILE A 59 -7.99 2.28 12.23
C ILE A 59 -8.59 1.20 11.29
N PRO A 60 -9.72 0.57 11.64
CA PRO A 60 -10.35 -0.45 10.80
C PRO A 60 -10.66 0.03 9.37
N LEU A 61 -10.33 -0.80 8.38
CA LEU A 61 -10.44 -0.45 6.96
C LEU A 61 -11.86 0.02 6.56
N PRO A 62 -12.97 -0.65 6.95
CA PRO A 62 -14.31 -0.19 6.57
C PRO A 62 -14.61 1.24 7.06
N LEU A 63 -14.10 1.62 8.24
CA LEU A 63 -14.28 2.97 8.79
C LEU A 63 -13.44 4.00 8.05
N LEU A 64 -12.20 3.64 7.67
CA LEU A 64 -11.34 4.50 6.86
C LEU A 64 -12.03 4.84 5.52
N LEU A 65 -12.45 3.81 4.78
CA LEU A 65 -12.92 3.96 3.41
C LEU A 65 -14.30 4.62 3.32
N SER A 66 -15.23 4.29 4.23
CA SER A 66 -16.63 4.76 4.14
C SER A 66 -16.92 6.06 4.88
N LEU A 67 -16.12 6.39 5.89
CA LEU A 67 -16.36 7.53 6.77
C LEU A 67 -15.22 8.53 6.75
N LEU A 68 -14.02 8.13 7.16
CA LEU A 68 -12.96 9.11 7.46
C LEU A 68 -12.44 9.82 6.21
N PHE A 69 -12.13 9.08 5.14
CA PHE A 69 -11.73 9.73 3.89
C PHE A 69 -12.86 10.54 3.24
N ARG A 70 -14.12 10.08 3.34
CA ARG A 70 -15.28 10.84 2.86
C ARG A 70 -15.42 12.18 3.59
N LEU A 71 -15.22 12.18 4.92
CA LEU A 71 -15.22 13.41 5.72
C LEU A 71 -14.01 14.29 5.38
N ALA A 72 -12.82 13.69 5.22
CA ALA A 72 -11.61 14.41 4.85
C ALA A 72 -11.76 15.16 3.52
N ASP A 73 -12.33 14.49 2.52
CA ASP A 73 -12.61 15.05 1.20
C ASP A 73 -13.71 16.11 1.26
N LYS A 74 -14.86 15.80 1.87
CA LYS A 74 -16.01 16.71 1.96
C LYS A 74 -15.69 18.04 2.65
N PHE A 75 -14.90 17.99 3.73
CA PHE A 75 -14.57 19.16 4.53
C PHE A 75 -13.18 19.73 4.21
N ALA A 76 -12.51 19.23 3.16
CA ALA A 76 -11.18 19.64 2.73
C ALA A 76 -10.19 19.75 3.92
N LEU A 77 -10.10 18.68 4.70
CA LEU A 77 -9.25 18.65 5.90
C LEU A 77 -7.78 18.86 5.56
N VAL A 78 -7.03 19.38 6.54
CA VAL A 78 -5.60 19.68 6.42
C VAL A 78 -4.81 18.44 5.98
N ASP A 79 -3.83 18.64 5.09
CA ASP A 79 -3.00 17.57 4.51
C ASP A 79 -2.34 16.67 5.55
N SER A 80 -2.02 17.19 6.74
CA SER A 80 -1.45 16.40 7.84
C SER A 80 -2.39 15.29 8.31
N VAL A 81 -3.70 15.58 8.38
CA VAL A 81 -4.72 14.60 8.78
C VAL A 81 -4.89 13.56 7.68
N THR A 82 -5.02 14.01 6.44
CA THR A 82 -5.14 13.13 5.27
C THR A 82 -3.91 12.23 5.11
N SER A 83 -2.72 12.74 5.38
CA SER A 83 -1.47 11.98 5.37
C SER A 83 -1.47 10.89 6.44
N ALA A 84 -1.91 11.19 7.66
CA ALA A 84 -2.04 10.18 8.72
C ALA A 84 -3.03 9.08 8.31
N LEU A 85 -4.19 9.44 7.75
CA LEU A 85 -5.17 8.47 7.25
C LEU A 85 -4.59 7.57 6.14
N ARG A 86 -3.76 8.11 5.25
CA ARG A 86 -3.06 7.34 4.20
C ARG A 86 -2.07 6.32 4.79
N VAL A 87 -1.39 6.65 5.88
CA VAL A 87 -0.51 5.67 6.58
C VAL A 87 -1.35 4.52 7.14
N HIS A 88 -2.50 4.81 7.75
CA HIS A 88 -3.41 3.75 8.19
C HIS A 88 -3.97 2.92 7.03
N LEU A 89 -4.28 3.54 5.90
CA LEU A 89 -4.69 2.83 4.68
C LEU A 89 -3.61 1.85 4.22
N LEU A 90 -2.35 2.28 4.18
CA LEU A 90 -1.21 1.43 3.81
C LEU A 90 -0.92 0.31 4.81
N ALA A 91 -1.23 0.51 6.10
CA ALA A 91 -1.11 -0.54 7.10
C ALA A 91 -1.99 -1.76 6.80
N HIS A 92 -3.10 -1.58 6.05
CA HIS A 92 -3.96 -2.68 5.59
C HIS A 92 -3.45 -3.36 4.32
N ALA A 93 -2.50 -2.77 3.60
CA ALA A 93 -2.08 -3.27 2.30
C ALA A 93 -1.60 -4.74 2.31
N PRO A 94 -0.87 -5.24 3.34
CA PRO A 94 -0.49 -6.66 3.39
C PRO A 94 -1.67 -7.63 3.54
N ALA A 95 -2.75 -7.21 4.20
CA ALA A 95 -3.90 -8.07 4.50
C ALA A 95 -5.04 -7.92 3.47
N HIS A 96 -5.26 -6.69 2.98
CA HIS A 96 -6.36 -6.31 2.07
C HIS A 96 -5.83 -5.58 0.83
N PRO A 97 -4.89 -6.17 0.06
CA PRO A 97 -4.17 -5.46 -1.00
C PRO A 97 -5.07 -4.96 -2.13
N LEU A 98 -6.08 -5.74 -2.53
CA LEU A 98 -7.01 -5.36 -3.60
C LEU A 98 -7.93 -4.21 -3.20
N GLU A 99 -8.44 -4.22 -1.97
CA GLU A 99 -9.30 -3.16 -1.46
C GLU A 99 -8.53 -1.85 -1.36
N VAL A 100 -7.32 -1.89 -0.81
CA VAL A 100 -6.44 -0.72 -0.69
C VAL A 100 -6.03 -0.20 -2.07
N TYR A 101 -5.60 -1.08 -2.98
CA TYR A 101 -5.23 -0.70 -4.35
C TYR A 101 -6.42 -0.08 -5.09
N GLY A 102 -7.59 -0.73 -5.01
CA GLY A 102 -8.81 -0.29 -5.68
C GLY A 102 -9.26 1.08 -5.19
N TYR A 103 -9.29 1.26 -3.87
CA TYR A 103 -9.61 2.54 -3.26
C TYR A 103 -8.61 3.63 -3.64
N ALA A 104 -7.31 3.37 -3.49
CA ALA A 104 -6.27 4.33 -3.83
C ALA A 104 -6.32 4.74 -5.31
N THR A 105 -6.61 3.80 -6.21
CA THR A 105 -6.75 4.08 -7.64
C THR A 105 -7.99 4.93 -7.94
N LEU A 106 -9.10 4.69 -7.24
CA LEU A 106 -10.34 5.46 -7.41
C LEU A 106 -10.17 6.92 -7.00
N HIS A 107 -9.35 7.17 -5.98
CA HIS A 107 -9.10 8.50 -5.40
C HIS A 107 -7.77 9.13 -5.84
N GLU A 108 -7.18 8.66 -6.95
CA GLU A 108 -5.95 9.22 -7.55
C GLU A 108 -4.73 9.25 -6.59
N MET A 109 -4.70 8.33 -5.62
CA MET A 109 -3.61 8.16 -4.66
C MET A 109 -2.53 7.24 -5.26
N GLU A 110 -1.77 7.75 -6.23
CA GLU A 110 -0.84 6.95 -7.05
C GLU A 110 0.24 6.22 -6.24
N TRP A 111 0.80 6.89 -5.23
CA TRP A 111 1.82 6.31 -4.36
C TRP A 111 1.25 5.13 -3.57
N GLU A 112 0.08 5.31 -2.97
CA GLU A 112 -0.60 4.31 -2.17
C GLU A 112 -1.04 3.12 -3.02
N ALA A 113 -1.53 3.37 -4.23
CA ALA A 113 -1.86 2.31 -5.19
C ALA A 113 -0.59 1.52 -5.59
N SER A 114 0.51 2.22 -5.88
CA SER A 114 1.79 1.56 -6.19
C SER A 114 2.29 0.71 -5.02
N ALA A 115 2.25 1.23 -3.79
CA ALA A 115 2.65 0.51 -2.59
C ALA A 115 1.74 -0.70 -2.33
N ALA A 116 0.42 -0.57 -2.45
CA ALA A 116 -0.51 -1.68 -2.25
C ALA A 116 -0.35 -2.78 -3.30
N SER A 117 -0.07 -2.40 -4.55
CA SER A 117 0.11 -3.36 -5.64
C SER A 117 1.24 -4.37 -5.41
N GLN A 118 2.21 -4.09 -4.51
CA GLN A 118 3.30 -5.01 -4.21
C GLN A 118 2.85 -6.24 -3.43
N TYR A 119 1.72 -6.14 -2.74
CA TYR A 119 1.12 -7.22 -1.95
C TYR A 119 0.02 -7.96 -2.72
N VAL A 120 -0.35 -7.48 -3.91
CA VAL A 120 -1.37 -8.12 -4.74
C VAL A 120 -0.80 -9.40 -5.36
N LEU A 121 -1.49 -10.52 -5.13
CA LEU A 121 -1.23 -11.82 -5.73
C LEU A 121 -1.49 -11.80 -7.24
N PRO A 122 -1.13 -12.84 -8.02
CA PRO A 122 -1.44 -12.90 -9.44
C PRO A 122 -2.94 -12.70 -9.62
N MET A 123 -3.34 -11.92 -10.63
CA MET A 123 -4.77 -11.68 -10.87
C MET A 123 -5.56 -12.98 -11.08
N ALA A 124 -4.91 -14.04 -11.58
CA ALA A 124 -5.49 -15.36 -11.75
C ALA A 124 -5.81 -16.09 -10.43
N SER A 125 -5.24 -15.67 -9.30
CA SER A 125 -5.46 -16.28 -7.98
C SER A 125 -6.71 -15.75 -7.28
N TYR A 126 -7.26 -14.62 -7.74
CA TYR A 126 -8.45 -14.01 -7.15
C TYR A 126 -9.74 -14.51 -7.78
N ARG A 127 -10.77 -14.58 -6.96
CA ARG A 127 -12.14 -14.83 -7.41
C ARG A 127 -12.71 -13.60 -8.09
N PHE A 128 -13.73 -13.81 -8.91
CA PHE A 128 -14.39 -12.72 -9.63
C PHE A 128 -14.99 -11.68 -8.68
N GLU A 129 -15.50 -12.10 -7.52
CA GLU A 129 -16.06 -11.21 -6.50
C GLU A 129 -15.01 -10.26 -5.91
N GLU A 130 -13.79 -10.73 -5.72
CA GLU A 130 -12.69 -9.96 -5.15
C GLU A 130 -12.16 -8.92 -6.14
N ILE A 131 -12.10 -9.28 -7.43
CA ILE A 131 -11.67 -8.38 -8.51
C ILE A 131 -12.57 -7.15 -8.64
N LYS A 132 -13.83 -7.22 -8.20
CA LYS A 132 -14.76 -6.08 -8.19
C LYS A 132 -14.28 -4.90 -7.34
N ALA A 133 -13.34 -5.12 -6.43
CA ALA A 133 -12.70 -4.03 -5.67
C ALA A 133 -11.90 -3.06 -6.56
N ILE A 134 -11.47 -3.49 -7.75
CA ILE A 134 -10.68 -2.66 -8.67
C ILE A 134 -11.62 -1.77 -9.51
N PRO A 135 -11.41 -0.43 -9.53
CA PRO A 135 -12.27 0.48 -10.27
C PRO A 135 -12.03 0.41 -11.79
N GLY A 136 -12.77 -0.47 -12.46
CA GLY A 136 -12.84 -0.54 -13.91
C GLY A 136 -11.66 -1.25 -14.59
N VAL A 137 -11.79 -1.40 -15.91
CA VAL A 137 -10.86 -2.21 -16.74
C VAL A 137 -9.47 -1.57 -16.84
N VAL A 138 -9.39 -0.24 -16.82
CA VAL A 138 -8.11 0.48 -16.92
C VAL A 138 -7.23 0.22 -15.70
N ALA A 139 -7.79 0.32 -14.50
CA ALA A 139 -7.08 0.05 -13.25
C ALA A 139 -6.61 -1.41 -13.16
N TYR A 140 -7.47 -2.34 -13.60
CA TYR A 140 -7.15 -3.77 -13.71
C TYR A 140 -5.99 -4.03 -14.69
N HIS A 141 -6.05 -3.43 -15.87
CA HIS A 141 -5.00 -3.60 -16.88
C HIS A 141 -3.66 -2.99 -16.43
N LYS A 142 -3.68 -1.82 -15.77
CA LYS A 142 -2.49 -1.21 -15.18
C LYS A 142 -1.82 -2.16 -14.17
N LEU A 143 -2.61 -2.80 -13.32
CA LEU A 143 -2.12 -3.75 -12.32
C LEU A 143 -1.44 -4.97 -12.96
N ILE A 144 -2.07 -5.57 -13.98
CA ILE A 144 -1.49 -6.69 -14.73
C ILE A 144 -0.16 -6.29 -15.38
N ARG A 145 -0.12 -5.12 -16.03
CA ARG A 145 1.10 -4.63 -16.66
C ARG A 145 2.22 -4.44 -15.63
N LEU A 146 1.88 -3.93 -14.45
CA LEU A 146 2.84 -3.74 -13.37
C LEU A 146 3.38 -5.07 -12.85
N GLN A 147 2.52 -6.08 -12.69
CA GLN A 147 2.92 -7.43 -12.30
C GLN A 147 3.86 -8.09 -13.32
N ASP A 148 3.52 -8.02 -14.61
CA ASP A 148 4.36 -8.52 -15.70
C ASP A 148 5.72 -7.79 -15.75
N PHE A 149 5.71 -6.47 -15.61
CA PHE A 149 6.93 -5.67 -15.56
C PHE A 149 7.84 -6.07 -14.40
N ARG A 150 7.28 -6.25 -13.19
CA ARG A 150 8.06 -6.67 -12.01
C ARG A 150 8.70 -8.05 -12.19
N VAL A 151 7.96 -9.00 -12.77
CA VAL A 151 8.50 -10.33 -13.08
C VAL A 151 9.64 -10.24 -14.08
N LYS A 152 9.48 -9.46 -15.15
CA LYS A 152 10.55 -9.25 -16.16
C LYS A 152 11.77 -8.58 -15.54
N ALA A 153 11.58 -7.48 -14.81
CA ALA A 153 12.66 -6.76 -14.15
C ALA A 153 13.43 -7.66 -13.15
N LEU A 154 12.73 -8.49 -12.37
CA LEU A 154 13.38 -9.41 -11.44
C LEU A 154 14.16 -10.52 -12.17
N ARG A 155 13.65 -11.02 -13.29
CA ARG A 155 14.37 -11.98 -14.14
C ARG A 155 15.62 -11.35 -14.75
N ASP A 156 15.51 -10.11 -15.24
CA ASP A 156 16.63 -9.37 -15.81
C ASP A 156 17.72 -9.11 -14.76
N LEU A 157 17.34 -8.71 -13.55
CA LEU A 157 18.27 -8.56 -12.41
C LEU A 157 18.98 -9.87 -12.10
N LEU A 158 18.23 -10.97 -11.97
CA LEU A 158 18.79 -12.28 -11.65
C LEU A 158 19.74 -12.79 -12.75
N LEU A 159 19.44 -12.51 -14.01
CA LEU A 159 20.28 -12.85 -15.16
C LEU A 159 21.52 -11.97 -15.27
N GLY A 160 21.43 -10.70 -14.87
CA GLY A 160 22.52 -9.74 -14.91
C GLY A 160 23.54 -9.89 -13.79
N GLU A 161 23.19 -10.57 -12.69
CA GLU A 161 24.05 -10.65 -11.50
C GLU A 161 25.29 -11.54 -11.72
N ASP A 162 26.46 -11.05 -11.37
CA ASP A 162 27.70 -11.84 -11.35
C ASP A 162 27.94 -12.40 -9.94
N ILE A 163 28.30 -13.68 -9.84
CA ILE A 163 28.65 -14.29 -8.55
C ILE A 163 29.96 -13.75 -7.99
N PHE A 164 30.85 -13.25 -8.87
CA PHE A 164 32.12 -12.64 -8.45
C PHE A 164 32.21 -11.20 -8.98
N PRO A 165 31.47 -10.24 -8.39
CA PRO A 165 31.61 -8.83 -8.76
C PRO A 165 33.07 -8.41 -8.63
N HIS A 166 33.66 -7.91 -9.71
CA HIS A 166 35.08 -7.51 -9.75
C HIS A 166 36.09 -8.62 -9.37
N GLY A 167 35.70 -9.89 -9.39
CA GLY A 167 36.56 -11.03 -9.02
C GLY A 167 36.73 -11.24 -7.51
N TYR A 168 36.00 -10.52 -6.65
CA TYR A 168 36.11 -10.70 -5.20
C TYR A 168 35.63 -12.09 -4.77
N GLY A 169 36.43 -12.79 -3.98
CA GLY A 169 36.12 -14.14 -3.49
C GLY A 169 36.33 -15.26 -4.53
N GLU A 170 36.87 -14.94 -5.70
CA GLU A 170 37.21 -15.93 -6.72
C GLU A 170 38.40 -16.78 -6.25
N CYS A 171 38.19 -18.10 -6.18
CA CYS A 171 39.24 -19.07 -5.93
C CYS A 171 39.47 -19.89 -7.21
N THR A 172 40.69 -19.88 -7.74
CA THR A 172 41.03 -20.54 -9.01
C THR A 172 40.67 -22.04 -9.02
N SER A 173 40.78 -22.72 -7.88
CA SER A 173 40.44 -24.15 -7.76
C SER A 173 38.94 -24.44 -7.71
N HIS A 174 38.10 -23.46 -7.37
CA HIS A 174 36.66 -23.65 -7.18
C HIS A 174 35.79 -22.81 -8.15
N ARG A 175 36.40 -21.87 -8.89
CA ARG A 175 35.72 -20.91 -9.77
C ARG A 175 34.67 -21.57 -10.65
N GLU A 176 35.09 -22.53 -11.48
CA GLU A 176 34.20 -23.17 -12.47
C GLU A 176 33.03 -23.90 -11.80
N LYS A 177 33.30 -24.58 -10.68
CA LYS A 177 32.26 -25.29 -9.91
C LYS A 177 31.26 -24.31 -9.30
N THR A 178 31.73 -23.18 -8.76
CA THR A 178 30.89 -22.15 -8.16
C THR A 178 30.05 -21.44 -9.22
N ILE A 179 30.63 -21.08 -10.38
CA ILE A 179 29.89 -20.49 -11.51
C ILE A 179 28.81 -21.47 -12.00
N ALA A 180 29.15 -22.75 -12.21
CA ALA A 180 28.18 -23.74 -12.65
C ALA A 180 27.06 -23.96 -11.62
N GLY A 181 27.40 -23.96 -10.32
CA GLY A 181 26.44 -24.05 -9.23
C GLY A 181 25.48 -22.85 -9.20
N TRP A 182 26.03 -21.64 -9.30
CA TRP A 182 25.27 -20.39 -9.37
C TRP A 182 24.35 -20.36 -10.58
N ASP A 183 24.85 -20.66 -11.78
CA ASP A 183 24.03 -20.66 -12.99
C ASP A 183 22.90 -21.69 -12.92
N ARG A 184 23.15 -22.85 -12.32
CA ARG A 184 22.10 -23.85 -12.08
C ARG A 184 21.03 -23.31 -11.14
N GLN A 185 21.42 -22.70 -10.03
CA GLN A 185 20.48 -22.14 -9.04
C GLN A 185 19.70 -20.96 -9.62
N ARG A 186 20.40 -20.05 -10.31
CA ARG A 186 19.82 -18.92 -11.03
C ARG A 186 18.75 -19.38 -12.02
N LYS A 187 19.06 -20.37 -12.87
CA LYS A 187 18.10 -20.95 -13.82
C LYS A 187 16.92 -21.63 -13.14
N ALA A 188 17.16 -22.32 -12.01
CA ALA A 188 16.09 -22.93 -11.24
C ALA A 188 15.16 -21.87 -10.61
N LEU A 189 15.72 -20.78 -10.09
CA LEU A 189 14.96 -19.65 -9.55
C LEU A 189 14.16 -18.94 -10.63
N MET A 190 14.69 -18.76 -11.84
CA MET A 190 13.94 -18.13 -12.95
C MET A 190 12.61 -18.82 -13.23
N GLY A 191 12.58 -20.16 -13.20
CA GLY A 191 11.36 -20.94 -13.41
C GLY A 191 10.34 -20.79 -12.29
N ARG A 192 10.76 -20.29 -11.12
CA ARG A 192 9.92 -20.08 -9.92
C ARG A 192 9.50 -18.63 -9.72
N ILE A 193 10.10 -17.69 -10.45
CA ILE A 193 9.65 -16.30 -10.43
C ILE A 193 8.29 -16.23 -11.15
N GLU A 194 7.25 -16.37 -10.34
CA GLU A 194 5.86 -16.12 -10.67
C GLU A 194 5.33 -14.95 -9.84
N THR A 195 4.21 -14.37 -10.29
CA THR A 195 3.58 -13.19 -9.68
C THR A 195 3.06 -13.40 -8.25
N GLY A 196 3.08 -14.63 -7.69
CA GLY A 196 2.29 -14.97 -6.50
C GLY A 196 3.01 -15.58 -5.33
N GLU A 197 4.19 -16.13 -5.55
CA GLU A 197 5.04 -16.53 -4.44
C GLU A 197 6.28 -15.66 -4.52
N ASN A 198 6.30 -14.65 -3.66
CA ASN A 198 7.55 -14.13 -3.15
C ASN A 198 8.41 -13.31 -4.13
N CYS A 199 7.87 -12.31 -4.84
CA CYS A 199 8.76 -11.25 -5.39
C CYS A 199 9.54 -10.52 -4.27
N CYS A 200 9.06 -10.54 -3.02
CA CYS A 200 9.82 -10.04 -1.85
C CYS A 200 10.53 -11.15 -1.03
N SER A 201 10.09 -12.41 -1.12
CA SER A 201 10.57 -13.52 -0.26
C SER A 201 11.41 -14.58 -1.00
N CYS A 202 11.54 -14.51 -2.33
CA CYS A 202 12.22 -15.55 -3.14
C CYS A 202 13.73 -15.55 -2.96
N VAL A 203 14.30 -14.57 -2.23
CA VAL A 203 15.75 -14.51 -2.04
C VAL A 203 16.25 -15.61 -1.10
N PHE A 204 15.40 -16.29 -0.30
CA PHE A 204 15.90 -17.17 0.75
C PHE A 204 15.16 -18.50 0.93
N SER A 205 15.55 -19.47 0.10
CA SER A 205 15.81 -20.82 0.62
C SER A 205 17.21 -21.24 0.17
N PHE A 206 18.20 -20.73 0.88
CA PHE A 206 19.56 -21.26 0.88
C PHE A 206 19.86 -21.77 2.29
N LYS A 207 19.62 -23.07 2.48
CA LYS A 207 20.24 -23.90 3.51
C LYS A 207 20.69 -25.19 2.85
#